data_AF-A0A084SP04-F1
#
_entry.id   AF-A0A084SP04-F1
#
_cell.length_a   1.000
_cell.length_b   1.000
_cell.length_c   1.000
_cell.angle_alpha   90.00
_cell.angle_beta   90.00
_cell.angle_gamma   90.00
#
_symmetry.space_group_name_H-M   'P 1'
#
loop_
_entity.id
_entity.type
_entity.pdbx_description
1 polymer ?
#
loop_
_entity_poly.entity_id
_entity_poly.type
_entity_poly.pdbx_seq_one_letter_code
_entity_poly.pdbx_strand_id
1 'polypeptide(L)' 'MPLDYYEDEDEKDSGSKNGRKDFDCPECNANNPLEEALADGQELLCNYCGCEFSVKALDNGRFKFKEV' A
#
# COMPACT_ATOMS: atom_id res chain seq x y z
N MET A 1 -14.98 -1.29 -39.00
CA MET A 1 -16.03 -0.43 -38.40
C MET A 1 -15.68 -0.20 -36.95
N PRO A 2 -15.89 1.01 -36.43
CA PRO A 2 -15.58 1.41 -35.05
C PRO A 2 -16.55 0.77 -34.05
N LEU A 3 -16.07 0.49 -32.84
CA LEU A 3 -16.92 0.36 -31.65
C LEU A 3 -16.27 1.12 -30.49
N ASP A 4 -16.66 2.38 -30.38
CA ASP A 4 -16.56 3.22 -29.20
C ASP A 4 -17.69 2.82 -28.22
N TYR A 5 -17.38 2.35 -27.01
CA TYR A 5 -18.13 2.63 -25.77
C TYR A 5 -17.48 1.96 -24.55
N TYR A 6 -16.87 2.75 -23.67
CA TYR A 6 -17.13 2.79 -22.22
C TYR A 6 -16.38 4.01 -21.67
N GLU A 7 -17.10 5.13 -21.56
CA GLU A 7 -16.83 6.16 -20.56
C GLU A 7 -16.97 5.51 -19.19
N ASP A 8 -15.85 5.31 -18.50
CA ASP A 8 -15.82 5.21 -17.04
C ASP A 8 -15.26 6.56 -16.55
N GLU A 9 -16.20 7.48 -16.31
CA GLU A 9 -15.98 8.67 -15.51
C GLU A 9 -15.57 8.25 -14.08
N ASP A 10 -14.59 8.96 -13.52
CA ASP A 10 -14.20 8.94 -12.09
C ASP A 10 -13.18 7.89 -11.59
N GLU A 11 -12.02 7.75 -12.24
CA GLU A 11 -10.77 7.46 -11.52
C GLU A 11 -9.75 8.59 -11.70
N LYS A 12 -10.08 9.76 -11.12
CA LYS A 12 -9.04 10.70 -10.68
C LYS A 12 -8.34 10.15 -9.43
N ASP A 13 -7.67 8.99 -9.48
CA ASP A 13 -6.55 8.79 -8.55
C ASP A 13 -5.29 9.38 -9.17
N SER A 14 -4.93 10.50 -8.59
CA SER A 14 -3.91 11.39 -9.11
C SER A 14 -2.54 10.72 -9.05
N GLY A 15 -1.99 10.48 -10.24
CA GLY A 15 -0.56 10.60 -10.53
C GLY A 15 0.33 9.50 -9.96
N SER A 16 0.98 8.77 -10.87
CA SER A 16 2.37 8.31 -10.75
C SER A 16 2.78 7.75 -9.39
N LYS A 17 2.46 6.49 -9.07
CA LYS A 17 3.01 5.87 -7.85
C LYS A 17 3.53 4.47 -8.15
N ASN A 18 4.85 4.41 -8.31
CA ASN A 18 5.68 3.28 -7.91
C ASN A 18 5.49 3.07 -6.39
N GLY A 19 4.28 2.67 -5.97
CA GLY A 19 3.95 2.45 -4.57
C GLY A 19 4.81 1.31 -4.05
N ARG A 20 5.33 1.45 -2.82
CA ARG A 20 6.09 0.37 -2.20
C ARG A 20 5.17 -0.84 -2.06
N LYS A 21 5.60 -1.97 -2.62
CA LYS A 21 4.90 -3.26 -2.55
C LYS A 21 5.56 -4.17 -1.53
N ASP A 22 6.27 -3.58 -0.58
CA ASP A 22 6.99 -4.28 0.46
C ASP A 22 7.09 -3.38 1.67
N PHE A 23 7.14 -4.00 2.84
CA PHE A 23 7.42 -3.31 4.09
C PHE A 23 8.41 -4.12 4.93
N ASP A 24 9.31 -3.42 5.61
CA ASP A 24 10.17 -4.03 6.62
C ASP A 24 9.46 -3.99 7.98
N CYS A 25 9.32 -5.16 8.58
CA CYS A 25 8.69 -5.30 9.89
C CYS A 25 9.58 -4.63 10.96
N PRO A 26 9.08 -3.64 11.71
CA PRO A 26 9.88 -2.93 12.72
C PRO A 26 10.29 -3.83 13.90
N GLU A 27 9.55 -4.92 14.15
CA GLU A 27 9.83 -5.84 15.26
C GLU A 27 10.94 -6.86 14.92
N CYS A 28 10.81 -7.54 13.78
CA CYS A 28 11.74 -8.61 13.39
C CYS A 28 12.70 -8.24 12.26
N ASN A 29 12.60 -7.03 11.70
CA ASN A 29 13.37 -6.55 10.53
C ASN A 29 13.26 -7.46 9.30
N ALA A 30 12.21 -8.28 9.23
CA ALA A 30 11.93 -9.08 8.05
C ALA A 30 11.28 -8.24 6.96
N ASN A 31 11.74 -8.40 5.72
CA ASN A 31 11.12 -7.79 4.55
C ASN A 31 9.89 -8.60 4.15
N ASN A 32 8.72 -7.96 4.16
CA ASN A 32 7.44 -8.57 3.84
C ASN A 32 6.97 -8.04 2.48
N PRO A 33 7.06 -8.84 1.40
CA PRO A 33 6.51 -8.47 0.11
C PRO A 33 4.98 -8.54 0.13
N LEU A 34 4.36 -7.62 -0.60
CA LEU A 34 2.91 -7.45 -0.76
C LEU A 34 2.54 -7.55 -2.24
N GLU A 35 1.34 -8.05 -2.52
CA GLU A 35 0.83 -8.11 -3.89
C GLU A 35 0.40 -6.73 -4.39
N GLU A 36 -0.15 -5.94 -3.48
CA GLU A 36 -0.64 -4.58 -3.70
C GLU A 36 0.29 -3.53 -3.08
N ALA A 37 0.21 -2.31 -3.59
CA ALA A 37 0.98 -1.20 -3.05
C ALA A 37 0.43 -0.77 -1.67
N LEU A 38 1.31 -0.33 -0.78
CA LEU A 38 0.93 0.23 0.51
C LEU A 38 -0.06 1.39 0.35
N ALA A 39 -1.19 1.28 1.05
CA ALA A 39 -2.21 2.31 1.14
C ALA A 39 -2.30 2.89 2.57
N ASP A 40 -2.77 4.13 2.68
CA ASP A 40 -3.09 4.73 3.99
C ASP A 40 -4.24 3.98 4.67
N GLY A 41 -4.10 3.73 5.97
CA GLY A 41 -5.10 3.01 6.76
C GLY A 41 -5.13 1.51 6.54
N GLN A 42 -4.25 0.96 5.68
CA GLN A 42 -4.14 -0.47 5.47
C GLN A 42 -3.58 -1.17 6.72
N GLU A 43 -4.10 -2.34 7.04
CA GLU A 43 -3.56 -3.22 8.07
C GLU A 43 -2.68 -4.28 7.42
N LEU A 44 -1.50 -4.50 7.97
CA LEU A 44 -0.51 -5.45 7.48
C LEU A 44 -0.18 -6.46 8.55
N LEU A 45 -0.13 -7.73 8.17
CA LEU A 45 0.36 -8.79 9.02
C LEU A 45 1.78 -9.16 8.59
N CYS A 46 2.71 -9.20 9.54
CA CYS A 46 4.03 -9.75 9.28
C CYS A 46 3.94 -11.28 9.22
N ASN A 47 4.23 -11.86 8.06
CA ASN A 47 4.18 -13.31 7.85
C ASN A 47 5.34 -14.08 8.50
N TYR A 48 6.31 -13.37 9.10
CA TYR A 48 7.46 -13.97 9.77
C TYR A 48 7.31 -14.03 11.29
N CYS A 49 6.93 -12.91 11.92
CA CYS A 49 6.78 -12.83 13.39
C CYS A 49 5.32 -12.89 13.86
N GLY A 50 4.35 -12.63 12.95
CA GLY A 50 2.93 -12.60 13.29
C GLY A 50 2.42 -11.28 13.86
N CYS A 51 3.24 -10.23 13.94
CA CYS A 51 2.78 -8.91 14.41
C CYS A 51 1.89 -8.21 13.36
N GLU A 52 0.89 -7.49 13.85
CA GLU A 52 -0.05 -6.69 13.05
C GLU A 52 0.33 -5.21 13.12
N PHE A 53 0.33 -4.54 11.97
CA PHE A 53 0.73 -3.14 11.84
C PHE A 53 -0.29 -2.34 11.05
N SER A 54 -0.63 -1.16 11.55
CA SER A 54 -1.41 -0.17 10.81
C SER A 54 -0.49 0.75 10.01
N VAL A 55 -0.75 0.86 8.70
CA VAL A 55 -0.07 1.75 7.77
C VAL A 55 -0.66 3.14 7.88
N LYS A 56 0.19 4.13 8.09
CA LYS A 56 -0.16 5.53 8.06
C LYS A 56 0.70 6.26 7.03
N ALA A 57 0.09 6.73 5.96
CA ALA A 57 0.74 7.60 5.00
C ALA A 57 0.95 8.98 5.63
N LEU A 58 2.15 9.53 5.45
CA LEU A 58 2.52 10.88 5.83
C LEU A 58 2.51 11.77 4.58
N ASP A 59 2.17 13.04 4.74
CA ASP A 59 2.12 14.04 3.65
C ASP A 59 3.43 14.19 2.87
N ASN A 60 4.55 13.80 3.49
CA ASN A 60 5.88 13.75 2.90
C ASN A 60 6.18 12.46 2.10
N GLY A 61 5.15 11.69 1.73
CA GLY A 61 5.28 10.49 0.89
C GLY A 61 5.98 9.30 1.58
N ARG A 62 6.02 9.30 2.91
CA ARG A 62 6.58 8.20 3.71
C ARG A 62 5.44 7.43 4.37
N PHE A 63 5.62 6.13 4.54
CA PHE A 63 4.71 5.31 5.34
C PHE A 63 5.29 5.13 6.74
N LYS A 64 4.43 5.22 7.74
CA LYS A 64 4.72 4.87 9.12
C LYS A 64 3.92 3.63 9.49
N PHE A 65 4.59 2.65 10.06
CA PHE A 65 3.98 1.42 10.56
C PHE A 65 3.87 1.53 12.07
N LYS A 66 2.69 1.21 12.62
CA LYS A 66 2.46 1.19 14.07
C LYS A 66 1.84 -0.15 14.43
N GLU A 67 2.42 -0.84 15.41
CA GLU A 67 1.85 -2.09 15.93
C GLU A 67 0.44 -1.84 16.51
N VAL A 68 -0.47 -2.77 16.23
CA VAL A 68 -1.88 -2.75 16.64
C VAL A 68 -2.08 -3.57 17.91
#